data_AF-Q5HRV1-F1
#
_entry.id   AF-Q5HRV1-F1
#
_cell.length_a   1.000
_cell.length_b   1.000
_cell.length_c   1.000
_cell.angle_alpha   90.00
_cell.angle_beta   90.00
_cell.angle_gamma   90.00
#
_symmetry.space_group_name_H-M   'P 1'
#
loop_
_entity.id
_entity.type
_entity.pdbx_description
1 polymer ?
#
loop_
_entity_poly.entity_id
_entity_poly.type
_entity_poly.pdbx_seq_one_letter_code
_entity_poly.pdbx_strand_id
1 'polypeptide(L)' 'MKRTFLLTYTTVSGKTYTEFKTFENGPDYDTCVSRIIDEFDELAYLYIKKDVVHYINVDHIESLDIEEVTEGQHITYDFE' A
#
# COMPACT_ATOMS: atom_id res chain seq x y z
N MET A 1 10.87 17.89 1.92
CA MET A 1 9.41 17.96 2.15
C MET A 1 8.95 16.60 2.63
N LYS A 2 7.91 16.53 3.47
CA LYS A 2 7.31 15.27 3.94
C LYS A 2 5.98 15.09 3.22
N ARG A 3 5.74 13.91 2.65
CA ARG A 3 4.45 13.56 2.03
C ARG A 3 3.94 12.29 2.70
N THR A 4 2.67 12.28 3.07
CA THR A 4 2.02 11.13 3.68
C THR A 4 0.85 10.74 2.80
N PHE A 5 0.66 9.44 2.60
CA PHE A 5 -0.41 8.87 1.80
C PHE A 5 -1.23 7.91 2.65
N LEU A 6 -2.54 7.96 2.49
CA LEU A 6 -3.46 6.90 2.90
C LEU A 6 -3.54 5.90 1.75
N LEU A 7 -3.25 4.64 2.04
CA LEU A 7 -3.38 3.54 1.10
C LEU A 7 -4.59 2.72 1.53
N THR A 8 -5.57 2.56 0.66
CA THR A 8 -6.68 1.64 0.87
C THR A 8 -6.64 0.58 -0.22
N TYR A 9 -6.54 -0.68 0.16
CA TYR A 9 -6.44 -1.76 -0.82
C TYR A 9 -7.35 -2.93 -0.47
N THR A 10 -8.01 -3.47 -1.49
CA THR A 10 -8.86 -4.65 -1.38
C THR A 10 -8.16 -5.81 -2.06
N THR A 11 -8.13 -6.94 -1.36
CA THR A 11 -7.60 -8.20 -1.87
C THR A 11 -8.68 -8.99 -2.62
N VAL A 12 -8.29 -9.92 -3.49
CA VAL A 12 -9.22 -10.76 -4.26
C VAL A 12 -10.16 -11.62 -3.40
N SER A 13 -9.85 -11.86 -2.13
CA SER A 13 -10.75 -12.49 -1.15
C SER A 13 -11.84 -11.56 -0.62
N GLY A 14 -11.81 -10.29 -1.02
CA GLY A 14 -12.73 -9.23 -0.59
C GLY A 14 -12.33 -8.55 0.72
N LYS A 15 -11.12 -8.79 1.24
CA LYS A 15 -10.66 -8.12 2.45
C LYS A 15 -10.02 -6.78 2.13
N THR A 16 -10.49 -5.73 2.80
CA THR A 16 -9.97 -4.36 2.67
C THR A 16 -9.02 -4.03 3.82
N TYR A 17 -7.94 -3.33 3.49
CA TYR A 17 -6.93 -2.84 4.41
C TYR A 17 -6.71 -1.35 4.18
N THR A 18 -6.34 -0.65 5.25
CA THR A 18 -6.02 0.77 5.22
C THR A 18 -4.76 1.03 6.01
N GLU A 19 -3.76 1.69 5.40
CA GLU A 19 -2.51 2.04 6.06
C GLU A 19 -2.00 3.43 5.66
N PHE A 20 -1.13 4.00 6.49
CA PHE A 20 -0.46 5.26 6.18
C PHE A 20 0.97 5.01 5.76
N LYS A 21 1.38 5.64 4.66
CA LYS A 21 2.76 5.60 4.18
C LYS A 21 3.34 7.00 4.08
N THR A 22 4.48 7.20 4.73
CA THR A 22 5.15 8.49 4.80
C THR A 22 6.48 8.43 4.06
N PHE A 23 6.72 9.37 3.15
CA PHE A 23 8.01 9.59 2.51
C PHE A 23 8.72 10.79 3.15
N GLU A 24 9.77 10.51 3.92
CA GLU A 24 10.68 11.54 4.43
C GLU A 24 11.61 12.03 3.33
N ASN A 25 11.84 13.35 3.26
CA ASN A 25 12.52 14.00 2.12
C ASN A 25 11.88 13.68 0.77
N GLY A 26 10.56 13.46 0.78
CA GLY A 26 9.79 12.86 -0.30
C GLY A 26 10.07 13.50 -1.66
N PRO A 27 10.22 12.67 -2.71
CA PRO A 27 10.27 13.14 -4.09
C PRO A 27 8.91 13.77 -4.48
N ASP A 28 8.76 14.22 -5.73
CA ASP A 28 7.48 14.70 -6.24
C ASP A 28 6.37 13.64 -6.09
N TYR A 29 5.12 14.10 -6.21
CA TYR A 29 3.93 13.26 -6.06
C TYR A 29 3.99 12.01 -6.95
N ASP A 30 4.31 12.19 -8.23
CA ASP A 30 4.34 11.12 -9.23
C ASP A 30 5.36 10.04 -8.87
N THR A 31 6.54 10.44 -8.37
CA THR A 31 7.55 9.51 -7.89
C THR A 31 7.10 8.75 -6.64
N CYS A 32 6.40 9.40 -5.71
CA CYS A 32 5.86 8.73 -4.52
C CYS A 32 4.81 7.69 -4.91
N VAL A 33 3.87 8.07 -5.78
CA VAL A 33 2.82 7.17 -6.30
C VAL A 33 3.43 6.00 -7.06
N SER A 34 4.40 6.25 -7.94
CA SER A 34 5.07 5.18 -8.70
C SER A 34 5.74 4.16 -7.78
N ARG A 35 6.44 4.61 -6.72
CA ARG A 35 7.04 3.71 -5.73
C ARG A 35 6.01 2.90 -4.95
N ILE A 36 4.86 3.50 -4.63
CA ILE A 36 3.76 2.77 -3.99
C ILE A 36 3.25 1.68 -4.94
N ILE A 37 3.02 1.99 -6.21
CA ILE A 37 2.56 1.03 -7.21
C ILE A 37 3.58 -0.09 -7.40
N ASP A 38 4.86 0.24 -7.57
CA ASP A 38 5.94 -0.76 -7.73
C ASP A 38 5.98 -1.74 -6.55
N GLU A 39 5.87 -1.24 -5.32
CA GLU A 39 5.84 -2.11 -4.13
C GLU A 39 4.60 -3.00 -4.09
N PHE A 40 3.44 -2.48 -4.50
CA PHE A 40 2.18 -3.24 -4.53
C PHE A 40 2.17 -4.28 -5.67
N ASP A 41 2.77 -3.98 -6.80
CA ASP A 41 3.01 -4.94 -7.88
C ASP A 41 4.00 -6.02 -7.42
N GLU A 42 5.12 -5.64 -6.79
CA GLU A 42 6.12 -6.59 -6.27
C GLU A 42 5.62 -7.48 -5.12
N LEU A 43 4.63 -7.03 -4.33
CA LEU A 43 3.99 -7.85 -3.29
C LEU A 43 3.33 -9.12 -3.84
N ALA A 44 2.88 -9.10 -5.10
CA ALA A 44 2.39 -10.30 -5.79
C ALA A 44 3.54 -11.27 -6.17
N TYR A 45 4.78 -10.78 -6.26
CA TYR A 45 5.94 -11.50 -6.79
C TYR A 45 7.00 -11.85 -5.75
N LEU A 46 6.84 -11.51 -4.46
CA LEU A 46 7.89 -11.65 -3.46
C LEU A 46 8.18 -13.13 -3.03
N TYR A 47 9.01 -13.76 -3.86
CA TYR A 47 10.18 -14.60 -3.53
C TYR A 47 10.01 -16.10 -3.17
N ILE A 48 10.26 -16.95 -4.18
CA ILE A 48 10.67 -18.36 -4.05
C ILE A 48 12.19 -18.42 -3.83
N LYS A 49 12.63 -18.83 -2.62
CA LYS A 49 14.03 -19.26 -2.36
C LYS A 49 14.09 -20.78 -2.31
N LYS A 50 15.09 -21.37 -2.97
CA LYS A 50 15.33 -22.83 -3.03
C LYS A 50 15.22 -23.50 -1.65
N ASP A 51 14.47 -24.61 -1.63
CA ASP A 51 14.26 -25.58 -0.55
C ASP A 51 13.27 -25.27 0.59
N VAL A 52 12.51 -24.18 0.52
CA VAL A 52 11.29 -24.03 1.34
C VAL A 52 10.20 -23.33 0.52
N VAL A 53 9.14 -24.06 0.15
CA VAL A 53 7.92 -23.45 -0.41
C VAL A 53 7.13 -22.86 0.76
N HIS A 54 7.41 -21.60 1.09
CA HIS A 54 6.48 -20.80 1.87
C HIS A 54 5.42 -20.24 0.92
N TYR A 55 4.26 -20.87 0.95
CA TYR A 55 3.01 -20.34 0.43
C TYR A 55 2.61 -19.06 1.21
N ILE A 56 1.95 -17.98 0.73
CA ILE A 56 1.50 -17.40 -0.55
C ILE A 56 0.93 -16.02 -0.14
N ASN A 57 1.04 -14.96 -0.94
CA ASN A 57 -0.05 -13.99 -0.97
C ASN A 57 -1.02 -14.48 -2.07
N VAL A 58 -1.87 -15.48 -1.76
CA VAL A 58 -2.94 -15.89 -2.72
C VAL A 58 -3.87 -14.72 -2.97
N ASP A 59 -3.94 -13.84 -1.96
CA ASP A 59 -4.73 -12.65 -1.91
C ASP A 59 -4.01 -11.51 -2.62
N HIS A 60 -3.99 -11.61 -3.95
CA HIS A 60 -3.57 -10.52 -4.81
C HIS A 60 -4.39 -9.28 -4.50
N ILE A 61 -3.79 -8.13 -4.70
CA ILE A 61 -4.49 -6.86 -4.57
C ILE A 61 -5.36 -6.69 -5.83
N GLU A 62 -6.66 -6.60 -5.62
CA GLU A 62 -7.65 -6.35 -6.67
C GLU A 62 -7.72 -4.86 -6.98
N SER A 63 -7.65 -4.02 -5.95
CA SER A 63 -7.72 -2.57 -6.07
C SER A 63 -6.82 -1.88 -5.05
N LEU A 64 -6.27 -0.75 -5.45
CA LEU A 64 -5.46 0.14 -4.63
C LEU A 64 -5.92 1.58 -4.88
N ASP A 65 -6.28 2.26 -3.80
CA ASP A 65 -6.56 3.68 -3.75
C ASP A 65 -5.44 4.39 -2.97
N ILE A 66 -4.94 5.50 -3.53
CA ILE A 66 -3.80 6.25 -3.01
C ILE A 66 -4.23 7.71 -2.85
N GLU A 67 -4.40 8.15 -1.61
CA GLU A 67 -4.76 9.53 -1.29
C GLU A 67 -3.60 10.23 -0.57
N GLU A 68 -3.11 11.36 -1.11
CA GLU A 68 -2.13 12.18 -0.38
C GLU A 68 -2.83 12.93 0.75
N VAL A 69 -2.44 12.65 2.00
CA VAL A 69 -2.98 13.35 3.15
C VAL A 69 -2.13 14.58 3.47
N THR A 70 -2.78 15.74 3.47
CA THR A 70 -2.17 16.99 3.93
C THR A 70 -2.34 17.11 5.46
N GLU A 71 -1.40 17.78 6.14
CA GLU A 71 -1.52 18.05 7.57
C GLU A 71 -2.85 18.78 7.84
N GLY A 72 -3.84 18.06 8.40
CA GLY A 72 -5.19 18.56 8.64
C GLY A 72 -6.33 17.60 8.36
N GLN A 73 -6.11 16.48 7.65
CA GLN A 73 -7.14 15.45 7.47
C GLN A 73 -7.24 14.55 8.72
N HIS A 74 -8.30 14.76 9.49
CA HIS A 74 -8.73 13.85 10.55
C HIS A 74 -9.45 12.66 9.93
N ILE A 75 -8.83 11.49 9.93
CA ILE A 75 -9.53 10.23 9.64
C ILE A 75 -10.13 9.74 10.96
N THR A 76 -11.46 9.76 11.04
CA THR A 76 -12.19 9.17 12.17
C THR A 76 -12.25 7.67 11.95
N TYR A 77 -11.67 6.89 12.86
CA TYR A 77 -11.89 5.44 12.89
C TYR A 77 -13.31 5.20 13.40
N ASP A 78 -14.21 4.75 12.53
CA ASP A 78 -15.49 4.19 12.96
C ASP A 78 -15.25 2.71 13.25
N PHE A 79 -15.22 2.36 14.53
CA PHE A 79 -15.27 0.97 14.96
C PHE A 79 -16.75 0.66 15.19
N GLU A 80 -17.46 0.17 14.17
CA GLU A 80 -18.73 -0.54 14.38
C GLU A 80 -18.50 -1.89 15.06
#